data_AF-A0A164E7J6-F1
#
_entry.id   AF-A0A164E7J6-F1
#
_cell.length_a   1.000
_cell.length_b   1.000
_cell.length_c   1.000
_cell.angle_alpha   90.00
_cell.angle_beta   90.00
_cell.angle_gamma   90.00
#
_symmetry.space_group_name_H-M   'P 1'
#
loop_
_entity.id
_entity.type
_entity.pdbx_description
1 polymer ?
#
loop_
_entity_poly.entity_id
_entity_poly.type
_entity_poly.pdbx_seq_one_letter_code
_entity_poly.pdbx_strand_id
1 'polypeptide(L)' 'MGRGRQKAKHTKVARELKYFSPATDYSALERELTASNHDHYDDEASKWAEYAADDDSFVADDGTHRAS' A
#
# COMPACT_ATOMS: atom_id res chain seq x y z
N MET A 1 -23.59 -37.92 1.28
CA MET A 1 -22.27 -38.10 1.95
C MET A 1 -21.14 -37.15 1.49
N GLY A 2 -21.31 -36.27 0.49
CA GLY A 2 -20.18 -35.47 -0.06
C GLY A 2 -19.92 -34.08 0.55
N ARG A 3 -20.86 -33.51 1.33
CA ARG A 3 -20.80 -32.09 1.75
C ARG A 3 -19.65 -31.77 2.72
N GLY A 4 -19.31 -32.68 3.65
CA GLY A 4 -18.23 -32.45 4.62
C GLY A 4 -16.84 -32.34 3.96
N ARG A 5 -16.60 -33.17 2.93
CA ARG A 5 -15.34 -33.13 2.16
C ARG A 5 -15.22 -31.86 1.34
N GLN A 6 -16.32 -31.41 0.71
CA GLN A 6 -16.36 -30.12 0.02
C GLN A 6 -16.09 -28.97 0.99
N LYS A 7 -16.79 -28.93 2.14
CA LYS A 7 -16.57 -27.90 3.16
C LYS A 7 -15.11 -27.84 3.62
N ALA A 8 -14.48 -29.00 3.88
CA ALA A 8 -13.07 -29.05 4.24
C ALA A 8 -12.16 -28.48 3.13
N LYS A 9 -12.38 -28.87 1.87
CA LYS A 9 -11.63 -28.34 0.72
C LYS A 9 -11.79 -26.82 0.57
N HIS A 10 -13.01 -26.30 0.64
CA HIS A 10 -13.26 -24.87 0.54
C HIS A 10 -12.65 -24.08 1.70
N THR A 11 -12.69 -24.62 2.92
CA THR A 11 -12.07 -23.96 4.08
C THR A 11 -10.55 -23.89 3.94
N LYS A 12 -9.93 -24.93 3.37
CA LYS A 12 -8.50 -24.93 3.06
C LYS A 12 -8.15 -23.84 2.03
N VAL A 13 -8.85 -23.83 0.90
CA VAL A 13 -8.65 -22.82 -0.16
C VAL A 13 -8.89 -21.40 0.36
N ALA A 14 -9.94 -21.20 1.18
CA ALA A 14 -10.23 -19.89 1.75
C ALA A 14 -9.11 -19.38 2.67
N ARG A 15 -8.48 -20.27 3.45
CA ARG A 15 -7.31 -19.89 4.27
C ARG A 15 -6.11 -19.58 3.40
N GLU A 16 -5.84 -20.41 2.39
CA GLU A 16 -4.78 -20.16 1.42
C GLU A 16 -4.97 -18.78 0.80
N LEU A 17 -6.16 -18.45 0.28
CA LEU A 17 -6.46 -17.13 -0.28
C LEU A 17 -6.34 -15.99 0.74
N LYS A 18 -6.80 -16.17 1.98
CA LYS A 18 -6.75 -15.12 3.01
C LYS A 18 -5.32 -14.75 3.39
N TYR A 19 -4.43 -15.74 3.43
CA TYR A 19 -3.03 -15.57 3.84
C TYR A 19 -2.06 -15.63 2.66
N PHE A 20 -2.57 -15.66 1.42
CA PHE A 20 -1.76 -15.62 0.22
C PHE A 20 -1.25 -14.20 0.03
N SER A 21 0.05 -14.02 0.25
CA SER A 21 0.77 -12.87 -0.28
C SER A 21 1.46 -13.33 -1.57
N PRO A 22 1.06 -12.81 -2.75
CA PRO A 22 1.82 -13.06 -3.96
C PRO A 22 3.25 -12.55 -3.78
N ALA A 23 4.21 -13.25 -4.39
CA ALA A 23 5.57 -12.75 -4.49
C ALA A 23 5.61 -11.63 -5.52
N THR A 24 6.08 -10.46 -5.11
CA THR A 24 6.29 -9.33 -6.03
C THR A 24 7.59 -9.53 -6.79
N ASP A 25 7.54 -9.48 -8.13
CA ASP A 25 8.75 -9.46 -8.96
C ASP A 25 9.31 -8.03 -9.01
N TYR A 26 10.26 -7.75 -8.10
CA TYR A 26 10.93 -6.45 -8.03
C TYR A 26 11.72 -6.12 -9.31
N SER A 27 12.23 -7.13 -10.03
CA SER A 27 13.02 -6.92 -11.24
C SER A 27 12.17 -6.46 -12.42
N ALA A 28 10.92 -6.92 -12.50
CA ALA A 28 9.95 -6.44 -13.47
C ALA A 28 9.47 -5.02 -13.12
N LEU A 29 9.20 -4.77 -11.84
CA LEU A 29 8.76 -3.47 -11.33
C LEU A 29 9.79 -2.36 -11.60
N GLU A 30 11.07 -2.62 -11.34
CA GLU A 30 12.15 -1.67 -11.62
C GLU A 30 12.23 -1.29 -13.10
N ARG A 31 12.03 -2.25 -14.01
CA ARG A 31 12.02 -1.99 -15.47
C ARG A 31 10.84 -1.12 -15.89
N GLU A 32 9.66 -1.35 -15.32
CA GLU A 32 8.47 -0.54 -15.61
C GLU A 32 8.63 0.89 -15.09
N LEU A 33 9.14 1.06 -13.86
CA LEU A 33 9.44 2.36 -13.28
C LEU A 33 10.48 3.12 -14.11
N THR A 34 11.57 2.47 -14.48
CA THR A 34 12.63 3.13 -15.27
C THR A 34 12.20 3.45 -16.70
N ALA A 35 11.30 2.66 -17.30
CA ALA A 35 10.76 2.92 -18.63
C ALA A 35 9.67 4.02 -18.64
N SER A 36 8.90 4.18 -17.57
CA SER A 36 7.80 5.15 -17.48
C SER A 36 8.20 6.52 -16.92
N ASN A 37 9.35 6.61 -16.23
CA ASN A 37 9.75 7.82 -15.50
C ASN A 37 10.35 8.97 -16.34
N HIS A 38 10.61 8.82 -17.64
CA HIS A 38 11.28 9.91 -18.38
C HIS A 38 10.35 11.08 -18.74
N ASP A 39 9.08 10.82 -19.03
CA ASP A 39 8.19 11.85 -19.59
C ASP A 39 7.05 12.27 -18.65
N HIS A 40 6.72 11.48 -17.60
CA HIS A 40 5.55 11.72 -16.74
C HIS A 40 5.88 12.11 -15.29
N TYR A 41 7.15 12.02 -14.88
CA TYR A 41 7.55 12.27 -13.50
C TYR A 41 7.41 13.75 -13.12
N ASP A 42 7.87 14.66 -13.98
CA ASP A 42 7.87 16.11 -13.70
C ASP A 42 6.45 16.69 -13.60
N ASP A 43 5.52 16.20 -14.42
CA ASP A 43 4.11 16.62 -14.42
C ASP A 43 3.39 16.17 -13.14
N GLU A 44 3.59 14.92 -12.71
CA GLU A 44 3.03 14.41 -11.45
C GLU A 44 3.68 15.09 -10.25
N ALA A 45 5.00 15.30 -10.24
CA ALA A 45 5.70 16.00 -9.17
C ALA A 45 5.17 17.43 -8.98
N SER A 46 4.91 18.16 -10.08
CA SER A 46 4.36 19.50 -10.04
C SER A 46 2.94 19.56 -9.45
N LYS A 47 2.11 18.54 -9.71
CA LYS A 47 0.74 18.44 -9.21
C LYS A 47 0.65 18.27 -7.69
N TRP A 48 1.65 17.62 -7.09
CA TRP A 48 1.68 17.35 -5.65
C TRP A 48 2.58 18.34 -4.87
N ALA A 49 3.29 19.23 -5.56
CA ALA A 49 4.22 20.19 -4.95
C ALA A 49 3.56 21.12 -3.91
N GLU A 50 2.28 21.47 -4.07
CA GLU A 50 1.53 22.31 -3.13
C GLU A 50 1.38 21.64 -1.74
N TYR A 51 1.19 20.33 -1.70
CA TYR A 51 1.06 19.58 -0.45
C TYR A 51 2.42 19.36 0.24
N ALA A 52 3.50 19.25 -0.54
CA ALA A 52 4.85 19.10 0.01
C ALA A 52 5.36 20.38 0.68
N ALA A 53 4.89 21.55 0.23
CA ALA A 53 5.24 22.84 0.82
C ALA A 53 4.51 23.14 2.15
N ASP A 54 3.40 22.44 2.44
CA ASP A 54 2.58 22.67 3.65
C ASP A 54 2.98 21.79 4.85
N ASP A 55 3.84 20.77 4.65
CA ASP A 55 4.36 19.86 5.69
C ASP A 55 5.30 20.57 6.69
N ASP A 56 5.88 21.71 6.30
CA ASP A 56 6.67 22.57 7.19
C ASP A 56 5.81 23.26 8.29
N SER A 57 4.48 23.16 8.20
CA SER A 57 3.53 23.75 9.16
C SER A 57 2.99 22.78 10.21
N PHE A 58 3.51 21.54 10.31
CA PHE A 58 3.09 20.58 11.34
C PHE A 58 3.41 21.11 12.75
N VAL A 59 2.47 21.87 13.31
CA VAL A 59 2.48 22.27 14.71
C VAL A 59 2.17 21.00 15.50
N ALA A 60 3.20 20.38 16.07
CA ALA A 60 3.00 19.34 17.06
C ALA A 60 2.17 19.95 18.21
N ASP A 61 0.89 19.60 18.27
CA ASP A 61 0.02 19.86 19.41
C ASP A 61 0.59 19.09 20.61
N ASP A 62 1.52 19.73 21.33
CA ASP A 62 2.07 19.24 22.59
C ASP A 62 0.95 19.22 23.63
N GLY A 63 0.38 18.03 23.80
CA GLY A 63 -0.66 17.72 24.77
C GLY A 63 -0.23 17.98 26.20
N THR A 64 -0.26 19.24 26.62
CA THR A 64 -0.22 19.64 28.03
C THR A 64 -1.61 19.53 28.64
N HIS A 65 -2.10 18.29 28.77
CA HIS A 65 -3.14 17.97 29.74
C HIS A 65 -2.55 18.07 31.16
N ARG A 66 -2.38 19.32 31.62
CA ARG A 66 -2.05 19.66 32.99
C ARG A 66 -3.18 19.19 33.89
N ALA A 67 -2.84 18.24 34.75
CA ALA A 67 -3.67 17.71 35.83
C ALA A 67 -4.52 18.80 36.51
N SER A 68 -5.79 18.49 36.73
CA SER A 68 -6.67 19.13 37.70
C SER A 68 -7.68 18.11 38.19
#